data_AF-A0A378MLM4-F1
#
_entry.id   AF-A0A378MLM4-F1
#
_cell.length_a   1.000
_cell.length_b   1.000
_cell.length_c   1.000
_cell.angle_alpha   90.00
_cell.angle_beta   90.00
_cell.angle_gamma   90.00
#
_symmetry.space_group_name_H-M   'P 1'
#
loop_
_entity.id
_entity.type
_entity.pdbx_description
1 polymer ?
#
loop_
_entity_poly.entity_id
_entity_poly.type
_entity_poly.pdbx_seq_one_letter_code
_entity_poly.pdbx_strand_id
1 'polypeptide(L)'
;MSKFWGHLFLINFAVGVVTGIIQEFQFGMNWSDYSRFVGDVFGAPLAIEALLAFFMESTFIGLWIFGWERLGKKLHLACIWLVAIGTILSAFWILAANSFMQHPVGFAFKNGRAEMNDFWQLITNGQLLVEFPHVIFGAFATGAFFVAGVSAYKMMKKQDVNFFKRSFQIAMVMAVIGGFGVAFSGHSQAQYLVKTQPMKMAATEGVWEDTGSPAAWTFIGGINDKKKKNDWEVKVPYLLSFLSYSKFSGSVEGMNTLQKDYEKVYGPGNYIPPVKTSFWSFRIMVGAGMLMILFAMIGVVLAWRKRLVHATWYLRLMVPMILFPFLANSMGWIMTEIGRQPWVVFGYMQTKDAVSPNVSAGSILFSIITFSTIYAILAIVLIYLFIREIKKGPDGHEEVEENVSVDPFDKGGENLSLNELWFLLVAVLFIGFFFLEGFDFGVGMATRFLAKSSNERKMLVNTIGPFWDANEVWLITAGGAIFAAFPNWYATMFSGYYLPFVVLLLALIGRGVSFEFRGQKIQKLGSKHGIGSFSLVVYYRHSYWAYYFPHWQKECRSIKK
;
A
#
# COMPACT_ATOMS: atom_id res chain seq x y z
N MET A 1 -15.51 16.98 -9.92
CA MET A 1 -14.71 15.78 -10.23
C MET A 1 -13.74 15.47 -9.11
N SER A 2 -12.86 16.40 -8.73
CA SER A 2 -11.85 16.17 -7.67
C SER A 2 -12.45 15.81 -6.31
N LYS A 3 -13.56 16.44 -5.86
CA LYS A 3 -14.25 16.05 -4.61
C LYS A 3 -14.72 14.58 -4.63
N PHE A 4 -15.46 14.17 -5.66
CA PHE A 4 -15.96 12.79 -5.80
C PHE A 4 -14.84 11.73 -5.84
N TRP A 5 -13.83 11.91 -6.70
CA TRP A 5 -12.69 10.96 -6.77
C TRP A 5 -11.82 11.04 -5.51
N GLY A 6 -11.75 12.21 -4.89
CA GLY A 6 -11.13 12.46 -3.60
C GLY A 6 -11.70 11.59 -2.49
N HIS A 7 -13.02 11.48 -2.38
CA HIS A 7 -13.64 10.62 -1.36
C HIS A 7 -13.24 9.14 -1.52
N LEU A 8 -13.23 8.63 -2.76
CA LEU A 8 -12.77 7.25 -3.02
C LEU A 8 -11.28 7.10 -2.70
N PHE A 9 -10.46 8.11 -3.02
CA PHE A 9 -9.05 8.15 -2.68
C PHE A 9 -8.83 8.13 -1.15
N LEU A 10 -9.56 8.93 -0.37
CA LEU A 10 -9.45 8.98 1.09
C LEU A 10 -9.83 7.65 1.75
N ILE A 11 -10.92 7.03 1.29
CA ILE A 11 -11.33 5.70 1.76
C ILE A 11 -10.22 4.67 1.49
N ASN A 12 -9.59 4.72 0.31
CA ASN A 12 -8.46 3.85 -0.01
C ASN A 12 -7.23 4.15 0.84
N PHE A 13 -6.95 5.43 1.02
CA PHE A 13 -5.79 5.93 1.75
C PHE A 13 -5.80 5.45 3.20
N ALA A 14 -6.94 5.60 3.89
CA ALA A 14 -7.10 5.13 5.26
C ALA A 14 -6.81 3.62 5.41
N VAL A 15 -7.30 2.78 4.48
CA VAL A 15 -6.99 1.34 4.50
C VAL A 15 -5.49 1.10 4.22
N GLY A 16 -4.90 1.87 3.30
CA GLY A 16 -3.48 1.82 2.99
C GLY A 16 -2.61 2.08 4.22
N VAL A 17 -2.88 3.16 4.96
CA VAL A 17 -2.13 3.53 6.18
C VAL A 17 -2.19 2.39 7.21
N VAL A 18 -3.39 1.87 7.51
CA VAL A 18 -3.57 0.77 8.48
C VAL A 18 -2.77 -0.48 8.07
N THR A 19 -2.73 -0.82 6.79
CA THR A 19 -1.94 -1.97 6.32
C THR A 19 -0.43 -1.68 6.34
N GLY A 20 -0.01 -0.45 6.09
CA GLY A 20 1.39 -0.02 6.07
C GLY A 20 2.04 -0.12 7.45
N ILE A 21 1.35 0.33 8.51
CA ILE A 21 1.79 0.22 9.91
C ILE A 21 2.19 -1.23 10.22
N ILE A 22 1.35 -2.19 9.82
CA ILE A 22 1.61 -3.60 10.12
C ILE A 22 2.87 -4.06 9.38
N GLN A 23 3.05 -3.70 8.11
CA GLN A 23 4.23 -4.12 7.32
C GLN A 23 5.54 -3.64 7.94
N GLU A 24 5.59 -2.41 8.45
CA GLU A 24 6.79 -1.86 9.08
C GLU A 24 7.20 -2.67 10.31
N PHE A 25 6.26 -2.95 11.22
CA PHE A 25 6.55 -3.71 12.43
C PHE A 25 6.89 -5.19 12.15
N GLN A 26 6.49 -5.73 11.00
CA GLN A 26 6.80 -7.12 10.64
C GLN A 26 8.31 -7.36 10.49
N PHE A 27 9.08 -6.35 10.07
CA PHE A 27 10.54 -6.46 9.99
C PHE A 27 11.15 -6.81 11.37
N GLY A 28 10.70 -6.14 12.44
CA GLY A 28 11.21 -6.39 13.79
C GLY A 28 10.64 -7.64 14.47
N MET A 29 9.37 -7.95 14.19
CA MET A 29 8.68 -9.07 14.81
C MET A 29 9.12 -10.41 14.24
N ASN A 30 8.96 -10.61 12.93
CA ASN A 30 9.16 -11.91 12.28
C ASN A 30 10.54 -12.09 11.64
N TRP A 31 11.28 -10.99 11.43
CA TRP A 31 12.56 -10.96 10.74
C TRP A 31 13.66 -10.30 11.58
N SER A 32 13.79 -10.68 12.85
CA SER A 32 14.72 -10.02 13.78
C SER A 32 16.20 -10.20 13.42
N ASP A 33 16.62 -11.36 12.91
CA ASP A 33 18.01 -11.56 12.47
C ASP A 33 18.31 -10.80 11.17
N TYR A 34 17.34 -10.71 10.26
CA TYR A 34 17.44 -9.80 9.11
C TYR A 34 17.61 -8.35 9.56
N SER A 35 16.77 -7.89 10.49
CA SER A 35 16.82 -6.52 11.03
C SER A 35 18.19 -6.19 11.64
N ARG A 36 18.81 -7.14 12.37
CA ARG A 36 20.16 -6.99 12.91
C ARG A 36 21.22 -6.93 11.81
N PHE A 37 21.04 -7.71 10.74
CA PHE A 37 22.00 -7.78 9.64
C PHE A 37 21.97 -6.53 8.76
N VAL A 38 20.79 -6.00 8.39
CA VAL A 38 20.69 -4.89 7.42
C VAL A 38 20.34 -3.53 8.02
N GLY A 39 20.07 -3.42 9.32
CA GLY A 39 19.50 -2.22 9.94
C GLY A 39 20.22 -0.90 9.55
N ASP A 40 21.55 -0.91 9.52
CA ASP A 40 22.35 0.28 9.24
C ASP A 40 22.25 0.77 7.77
N VAL A 41 21.85 -0.10 6.83
CA VAL A 41 21.67 0.25 5.40
C VAL A 41 20.19 0.40 5.06
N PHE A 42 19.36 -0.54 5.51
CA PHE A 42 17.93 -0.63 5.19
C PHE A 42 17.09 0.35 6.01
N GLY A 43 17.52 0.68 7.23
CA GLY A 43 16.80 1.58 8.13
C GLY A 43 16.86 3.04 7.71
N ALA A 44 17.94 3.49 7.06
CA ALA A 44 18.07 4.88 6.64
C ALA A 44 17.00 5.28 5.59
N PRO A 45 16.77 4.53 4.48
CA PRO A 45 15.66 4.81 3.56
C PRO A 45 14.29 4.81 4.23
N LEU A 46 13.99 3.84 5.11
CA LEU A 46 12.72 3.75 5.85
C LEU A 46 12.48 4.96 6.77
N ALA A 47 13.51 5.39 7.51
CA ALA A 47 13.39 6.56 8.37
C ALA A 47 13.17 7.84 7.55
N ILE A 48 13.84 7.99 6.40
CA ILE A 48 13.65 9.12 5.49
C ILE A 48 12.25 9.09 4.87
N GLU A 49 11.75 7.92 4.48
CA GLU A 49 10.38 7.74 4.02
C GLU A 49 9.38 8.29 5.05
N ALA A 50 9.50 7.89 6.31
CA ALA A 50 8.60 8.35 7.36
C ALA A 50 8.71 9.87 7.59
N LEU A 51 9.94 10.40 7.73
CA LEU A 51 10.19 11.80 8.09
C LEU A 51 9.87 12.78 6.97
N LEU A 52 10.12 12.42 5.70
CA LEU A 52 9.91 13.32 4.57
C LEU A 52 8.60 13.01 3.84
N ALA A 53 8.40 11.76 3.42
CA ALA A 53 7.31 11.41 2.52
C ALA A 53 5.98 11.31 3.27
N PHE A 54 5.90 10.48 4.32
CA PHE A 54 4.66 10.32 5.09
C PHE A 54 4.25 11.60 5.81
N PHE A 55 5.21 12.36 6.36
CA PHE A 55 4.89 13.63 6.99
C PHE A 55 4.33 14.66 5.99
N MET A 56 4.92 14.77 4.81
CA MET A 56 4.41 15.63 3.74
C MET A 56 3.01 15.17 3.29
N GLU A 57 2.83 13.89 3.03
CA GLU A 57 1.55 13.33 2.58
C GLU A 57 0.44 13.56 3.60
N SER A 58 0.63 13.17 4.86
CA SER A 58 -0.35 13.30 5.95
C SER A 58 -0.68 14.77 6.29
N THR A 59 0.30 15.65 6.23
CA THR A 59 0.07 17.08 6.49
C THR A 59 -0.74 17.72 5.36
N PHE A 60 -0.31 17.52 4.11
CA PHE A 60 -0.95 18.19 2.97
C PHE A 60 -2.26 17.54 2.55
N ILE A 61 -2.50 16.25 2.85
CA ILE A 61 -3.80 15.62 2.64
C ILE A 61 -4.84 16.21 3.61
N GLY A 62 -4.50 16.42 4.88
CA GLY A 62 -5.38 17.10 5.84
C GLY A 62 -5.73 18.52 5.39
N LEU A 63 -4.73 19.30 4.97
CA LEU A 63 -4.95 20.64 4.40
C LEU A 63 -5.81 20.61 3.13
N TRP A 64 -5.65 19.59 2.29
CA TRP A 64 -6.45 19.45 1.07
C TRP A 64 -7.91 19.10 1.36
N ILE A 65 -8.17 18.23 2.34
CA ILE A 65 -9.52 17.83 2.74
C ILE A 65 -10.26 19.03 3.37
N PHE A 66 -9.67 19.66 4.39
CA PHE A 66 -10.35 20.70 5.16
C PHE A 66 -10.20 22.12 4.58
N GLY A 67 -9.31 22.27 3.59
CA GLY A 67 -8.95 23.57 3.02
C GLY A 67 -9.82 24.05 1.85
N TRP A 68 -10.89 23.34 1.47
CA TRP A 68 -11.70 23.67 0.28
C TRP A 68 -12.23 25.11 0.28
N GLU A 69 -12.78 25.56 1.40
CA GLU A 69 -13.33 26.92 1.57
C GLU A 69 -12.37 27.86 2.33
N ARG A 70 -11.23 27.35 2.81
CA ARG A 70 -10.28 28.09 3.67
C ARG A 70 -8.98 28.48 2.97
N LEU A 71 -8.58 27.75 1.93
CA LEU A 71 -7.35 27.99 1.19
C LEU A 71 -7.65 28.62 -0.17
N GLY A 72 -6.78 29.53 -0.62
CA GLY A 72 -6.85 30.02 -2.00
C GLY A 72 -6.69 28.88 -3.01
N LYS A 73 -7.40 28.94 -4.14
CA LYS A 73 -7.44 27.85 -5.16
C LYS A 73 -6.07 27.32 -5.58
N LYS A 74 -5.06 28.19 -5.69
CA LYS A 74 -3.68 27.81 -6.03
C LYS A 74 -3.01 27.03 -4.90
N LEU A 75 -3.22 27.45 -3.66
CA LEU A 75 -2.67 26.79 -2.48
C LEU A 75 -3.33 25.44 -2.25
N HIS A 76 -4.65 25.36 -2.40
CA HIS A 76 -5.39 24.09 -2.35
C HIS A 76 -4.90 23.10 -3.42
N LEU A 77 -4.67 23.58 -4.64
CA LEU A 77 -4.06 22.78 -5.70
C LEU A 77 -2.63 22.35 -5.37
N ALA A 78 -1.82 23.24 -4.76
CA ALA A 78 -0.48 22.89 -4.33
C ALA A 78 -0.48 21.77 -3.28
N CYS A 79 -1.44 21.75 -2.35
CA CYS A 79 -1.57 20.68 -1.35
C CYS A 79 -1.68 19.29 -1.99
N ILE A 80 -2.57 19.11 -2.98
CA ILE A 80 -2.72 17.78 -3.61
C ILE A 80 -1.51 17.38 -4.47
N TRP A 81 -0.79 18.36 -5.04
CA TRP A 81 0.48 18.06 -5.72
C TRP A 81 1.58 17.65 -4.73
N LEU A 82 1.64 18.27 -3.55
CA LEU A 82 2.57 17.87 -2.50
C LEU A 82 2.23 16.48 -1.95
N VAL A 83 0.95 16.14 -1.81
CA VAL A 83 0.51 14.76 -1.52
C VAL A 83 1.05 13.80 -2.58
N ALA A 84 0.80 14.07 -3.88
CA ALA A 84 1.26 13.21 -4.96
C ALA A 84 2.80 13.06 -5.01
N ILE A 85 3.54 14.15 -4.78
CA ILE A 85 5.01 14.13 -4.70
C ILE A 85 5.45 13.31 -3.48
N GLY A 86 4.82 13.51 -2.33
CA GLY A 86 5.06 12.71 -1.11
C GLY A 86 4.87 11.22 -1.36
N THR A 87 3.75 10.81 -1.96
CA THR A 87 3.49 9.41 -2.30
C THR A 87 4.56 8.84 -3.25
N ILE A 88 5.00 9.61 -4.26
CA ILE A 88 6.07 9.18 -5.19
C ILE A 88 7.42 9.07 -4.46
N LEU A 89 7.72 9.99 -3.54
CA LEU A 89 8.93 9.93 -2.71
C LEU A 89 8.91 8.73 -1.75
N SER A 90 7.76 8.39 -1.16
CA SER A 90 7.62 7.17 -0.35
C SER A 90 7.95 5.94 -1.20
N ALA A 91 7.36 5.83 -2.39
CA ALA A 91 7.70 4.76 -3.33
C ALA A 91 9.20 4.73 -3.67
N PHE A 92 9.87 5.88 -3.81
CA PHE A 92 11.31 5.93 -4.07
C PHE A 92 12.12 5.32 -2.91
N TRP A 93 11.84 5.74 -1.68
CA TRP A 93 12.61 5.31 -0.50
C TRP A 93 12.38 3.85 -0.15
N ILE A 94 11.13 3.37 -0.20
CA ILE A 94 10.84 1.95 0.06
C ILE A 94 11.44 1.06 -1.04
N LEU A 95 11.45 1.52 -2.30
CA LEU A 95 12.09 0.78 -3.39
C LEU A 95 13.60 0.86 -3.34
N ALA A 96 14.20 1.90 -2.76
CA ALA A 96 15.64 1.92 -2.50
C ALA A 96 16.02 0.81 -1.52
N ALA A 97 15.20 0.61 -0.49
CA ALA A 97 15.34 -0.48 0.46
C ALA A 97 15.17 -1.86 -0.22
N ASN A 98 14.13 -2.07 -1.05
CA ASN A 98 13.95 -3.31 -1.81
C ASN A 98 15.11 -3.55 -2.80
N SER A 99 15.54 -2.51 -3.50
CA SER A 99 16.61 -2.59 -4.51
C SER A 99 17.93 -3.02 -3.89
N PHE A 100 18.21 -2.60 -2.65
CA PHE A 100 19.33 -3.13 -1.88
C PHE A 100 19.21 -4.64 -1.63
N MET A 101 18.03 -5.14 -1.26
CA MET A 101 17.82 -6.58 -1.06
C MET A 101 18.06 -7.39 -2.35
N GLN A 102 17.73 -6.81 -3.51
CA GLN A 102 17.92 -7.42 -4.82
C GLN A 102 19.38 -7.32 -5.31
N HIS A 103 20.00 -6.15 -5.17
CA HIS A 103 21.36 -5.89 -5.63
C HIS A 103 22.09 -5.08 -4.55
N PRO A 104 22.69 -5.76 -3.57
CA PRO A 104 23.31 -5.10 -2.42
C PRO A 104 24.55 -4.30 -2.84
N VAL A 105 24.53 -2.98 -2.62
CA VAL A 105 25.61 -2.03 -2.92
C VAL A 105 25.72 -0.98 -1.81
N GLY A 106 26.83 -0.22 -1.74
CA GLY A 106 26.98 0.87 -0.78
C GLY A 106 27.13 0.46 0.69
N PHE A 107 27.62 -0.76 0.95
CA PHE A 107 27.85 -1.26 2.31
C PHE A 107 29.20 -1.96 2.48
N ALA A 108 29.65 -2.06 3.74
CA ALA A 108 30.78 -2.87 4.17
C ALA A 108 30.30 -3.92 5.17
N PHE A 109 30.81 -5.14 5.06
CA PHE A 109 30.52 -6.19 6.03
C PHE A 109 31.45 -6.05 7.24
N LYS A 110 30.89 -5.76 8.41
CA LYS A 110 31.63 -5.58 9.67
C LYS A 110 30.85 -6.22 10.80
N ASN A 111 31.53 -6.93 11.72
CA ASN A 111 30.91 -7.50 12.93
C ASN A 111 29.62 -8.33 12.67
N GLY A 112 29.57 -9.07 11.55
CA GLY A 112 28.40 -9.89 11.21
C GLY A 112 27.20 -9.11 10.66
N ARG A 113 27.33 -7.80 10.38
CA ARG A 113 26.26 -6.94 9.84
C ARG A 113 26.73 -6.16 8.60
N ALA A 114 25.76 -5.71 7.82
CA ALA A 114 25.98 -4.76 6.74
C ALA A 114 25.93 -3.33 7.31
N GLU A 115 27.07 -2.65 7.30
CA GLU A 115 27.18 -1.23 7.69
C GLU A 115 27.24 -0.36 6.42
N MET A 116 26.41 0.67 6.33
CA MET A 116 26.42 1.58 5.18
C MET A 116 27.76 2.31 5.09
N ASN A 117 28.38 2.30 3.91
CA ASN A 117 29.63 3.03 3.65
C ASN A 117 29.50 4.12 2.58
N ASP A 118 28.52 3.98 1.68
CA ASP A 118 28.27 4.92 0.59
C ASP A 118 26.75 5.03 0.33
N PHE A 119 26.17 6.11 0.87
CA PHE A 119 24.75 6.41 0.68
C PHE A 119 24.41 6.72 -0.78
N TRP A 120 25.33 7.31 -1.54
CA TRP A 120 25.06 7.68 -2.93
C TRP A 120 24.90 6.43 -3.79
N GLN A 121 25.75 5.42 -3.60
CA GLN A 121 25.61 4.12 -4.27
C GLN A 121 24.27 3.45 -4.00
N LEU A 122 23.70 3.62 -2.80
CA LEU A 122 22.39 3.08 -2.45
C LEU A 122 21.27 3.73 -3.26
N ILE A 123 21.26 5.06 -3.35
CA ILE A 123 20.21 5.80 -4.08
C ILE A 123 20.43 5.86 -5.60
N THR A 124 21.66 5.58 -6.08
CA THR A 124 21.94 5.37 -7.51
C THR A 124 22.07 3.89 -7.87
N ASN A 125 21.52 3.00 -7.05
CA ASN A 125 21.54 1.56 -7.33
C ASN A 125 20.87 1.30 -8.69
N GLY A 126 21.57 0.60 -9.58
CA GLY A 126 21.06 0.30 -10.92
C GLY A 126 19.71 -0.43 -10.90
N GLN A 127 19.45 -1.24 -9.87
CA GLN A 127 18.16 -1.90 -9.67
C GLN A 127 17.05 -0.87 -9.39
N LEU A 128 17.30 0.11 -8.52
CA LEU A 128 16.34 1.16 -8.18
C LEU A 128 15.95 1.97 -9.42
N LEU A 129 16.93 2.31 -10.25
CA LEU A 129 16.70 3.13 -11.45
C LEU A 129 15.81 2.46 -12.50
N VAL A 130 15.80 1.12 -12.56
CA VAL A 130 14.92 0.38 -13.48
C VAL A 130 13.59 -0.02 -12.84
N GLU A 131 13.58 -0.30 -11.54
CA GLU A 131 12.39 -0.75 -10.80
C GLU A 131 11.44 0.41 -10.44
N PHE A 132 11.99 1.54 -9.99
CA PHE A 132 11.21 2.73 -9.63
C PHE A 132 10.24 3.18 -10.74
N PRO A 133 10.69 3.45 -11.98
CA PRO A 133 9.76 3.85 -13.04
C PRO A 133 8.72 2.76 -13.33
N HIS A 134 9.08 1.47 -13.22
CA HIS A 134 8.15 0.37 -13.44
C HIS A 134 6.99 0.38 -12.44
N VAL A 135 7.30 0.53 -11.16
CA VAL A 135 6.30 0.59 -10.09
C VAL A 135 5.42 1.84 -10.21
N ILE A 136 6.01 3.01 -10.48
CA ILE A 136 5.25 4.26 -10.63
C ILE A 136 4.28 4.19 -11.81
N PHE A 137 4.73 3.71 -12.98
CA PHE A 137 3.83 3.56 -14.13
C PHE A 137 2.76 2.49 -13.90
N GLY A 138 3.06 1.43 -13.14
CA GLY A 138 2.08 0.43 -12.69
C GLY A 138 1.00 1.03 -11.79
N ALA A 139 1.39 1.92 -10.87
CA ALA A 139 0.46 2.67 -10.03
C ALA A 139 -0.43 3.61 -10.85
N PHE A 140 0.13 4.33 -11.83
CA PHE A 140 -0.65 5.17 -12.75
C PHE A 140 -1.66 4.36 -13.55
N ALA A 141 -1.25 3.20 -14.09
CA ALA A 141 -2.16 2.30 -14.78
C ALA A 141 -3.28 1.82 -13.84
N THR A 142 -2.96 1.51 -12.58
CA THR A 142 -3.94 1.04 -11.58
C THR A 142 -5.00 2.09 -11.30
N GLY A 143 -4.61 3.33 -10.98
CA GLY A 143 -5.55 4.43 -10.78
C GLY A 143 -6.39 4.73 -12.04
N ALA A 144 -5.75 4.71 -13.21
CA ALA A 144 -6.42 4.94 -14.49
C ALA A 144 -7.50 3.89 -14.78
N PHE A 145 -7.19 2.60 -14.68
CA PHE A 145 -8.16 1.53 -14.93
C PHE A 145 -9.29 1.49 -13.91
N PHE A 146 -9.02 1.85 -12.65
CA PHE A 146 -10.07 2.02 -11.64
C PHE A 146 -11.06 3.14 -12.03
N VAL A 147 -10.55 4.35 -12.30
CA VAL A 147 -11.38 5.51 -12.71
C VAL A 147 -12.15 5.20 -13.99
N ALA A 148 -11.50 4.56 -14.97
CA ALA A 148 -12.11 4.19 -16.23
C ALA A 148 -13.21 3.13 -16.09
N GLY A 149 -12.98 2.08 -15.31
CA GLY A 149 -13.97 1.03 -15.11
C GLY A 149 -15.21 1.52 -14.36
N VAL A 150 -15.03 2.33 -13.32
CA VAL A 150 -16.14 2.99 -12.60
C VAL A 150 -16.92 3.92 -13.55
N SER A 151 -16.20 4.72 -14.33
CA SER A 151 -16.81 5.60 -15.33
C SER A 151 -17.58 4.84 -16.40
N ALA A 152 -17.05 3.70 -16.87
CA ALA A 152 -17.72 2.83 -17.83
C ALA A 152 -19.02 2.24 -17.25
N TYR A 153 -18.98 1.77 -16.00
CA TYR A 153 -20.17 1.28 -15.30
C TYR A 153 -21.28 2.34 -15.24
N LYS A 154 -20.93 3.56 -14.86
CA LYS A 154 -21.90 4.67 -14.74
C LYS A 154 -22.46 5.13 -16.08
N MET A 155 -21.63 5.21 -17.11
CA MET A 155 -22.08 5.50 -18.47
C MET A 155 -23.05 4.43 -19.00
N MET A 156 -22.80 3.14 -18.74
CA MET A 156 -23.74 2.07 -19.12
C MET A 156 -25.09 2.18 -18.41
N LYS A 157 -25.10 2.68 -17.17
CA LYS A 157 -26.32 2.96 -16.40
C LYS A 157 -26.98 4.29 -16.79
N LYS A 158 -26.42 5.03 -17.76
CA LYS A 158 -26.89 6.35 -18.19
C LYS A 158 -26.94 7.38 -17.04
N GLN A 159 -26.05 7.24 -16.06
CA GLN A 159 -25.95 8.15 -14.90
C GLN A 159 -24.78 9.13 -15.11
N ASP A 160 -25.03 10.42 -14.92
CA ASP A 160 -24.04 11.52 -14.99
C ASP A 160 -23.06 11.40 -16.15
N VAL A 161 -23.59 11.05 -17.33
CA VAL A 161 -22.81 10.59 -18.48
C VAL A 161 -21.70 11.57 -18.86
N ASN A 162 -21.96 12.88 -18.80
CA ASN A 162 -20.96 13.89 -19.13
C ASN A 162 -19.78 13.92 -18.14
N PHE A 163 -20.06 13.75 -16.84
CA PHE A 163 -19.05 13.68 -15.78
C PHE A 163 -18.15 12.46 -15.97
N PHE A 164 -18.77 11.29 -16.12
CA PHE A 164 -18.03 10.03 -16.25
C PHE A 164 -17.35 9.88 -17.61
N LYS A 165 -17.89 10.47 -18.68
CA LYS A 165 -17.20 10.54 -19.97
C LYS A 165 -15.89 11.33 -19.87
N ARG A 166 -15.90 12.50 -19.21
CA ARG A 166 -14.67 13.29 -19.01
C ARG A 166 -13.66 12.55 -18.12
N SER A 167 -14.14 11.95 -17.02
CA SER A 167 -13.32 11.12 -16.14
C SER A 167 -12.65 9.96 -16.89
N PHE A 168 -13.42 9.25 -17.73
CA PHE A 168 -12.94 8.16 -18.57
C PHE A 168 -11.86 8.61 -19.56
N GLN A 169 -12.05 9.76 -20.22
CA GLN A 169 -11.09 10.28 -21.20
C GLN A 169 -9.74 10.60 -20.55
N ILE A 170 -9.73 11.27 -19.40
CA ILE A 170 -8.51 11.56 -18.64
C ILE A 170 -7.84 10.24 -18.21
N ALA A 171 -8.64 9.30 -17.70
CA ALA A 171 -8.15 8.00 -17.28
C ALA A 171 -7.51 7.21 -18.42
N MET A 172 -8.07 7.21 -19.64
CA MET A 172 -7.48 6.49 -20.77
C MET A 172 -6.14 7.09 -21.23
N VAL A 173 -5.98 8.41 -21.17
CA VAL A 173 -4.67 9.03 -21.43
C VAL A 173 -3.65 8.56 -20.41
N MET A 174 -4.00 8.58 -19.12
CA MET A 174 -3.13 8.06 -18.05
C MET A 174 -2.87 6.56 -18.17
N ALA A 175 -3.84 5.77 -18.64
CA ALA A 175 -3.68 4.33 -18.86
C ALA A 175 -2.71 4.04 -20.02
N VAL A 176 -2.71 4.86 -21.08
CA VAL A 176 -1.73 4.74 -22.17
C VAL A 176 -0.33 5.10 -21.66
N ILE A 177 -0.19 6.21 -20.93
CA ILE A 177 1.09 6.62 -20.34
C ILE A 177 1.62 5.54 -19.39
N GLY A 178 0.79 5.08 -18.45
CA GLY A 178 1.15 4.01 -17.52
C GLY A 178 1.45 2.69 -18.23
N GLY A 179 0.63 2.28 -19.20
CA GLY A 179 0.80 1.03 -19.93
C GLY A 179 2.11 0.97 -20.72
N PHE A 180 2.40 1.98 -21.54
CA PHE A 180 3.68 2.03 -22.28
C PHE A 180 4.86 2.27 -21.34
N GLY A 181 4.68 3.09 -20.29
CA GLY A 181 5.68 3.31 -19.27
C GLY A 181 6.11 2.01 -18.58
N VAL A 182 5.16 1.16 -18.18
CA VAL A 182 5.42 -0.19 -17.63
C VAL A 182 6.11 -1.09 -18.65
N ALA A 183 5.68 -1.07 -19.93
CA ALA A 183 6.30 -1.92 -20.95
C ALA A 183 7.78 -1.57 -21.19
N PHE A 184 8.10 -0.28 -21.31
CA PHE A 184 9.48 0.16 -21.55
C PHE A 184 10.40 0.00 -20.34
N SER A 185 9.91 0.35 -19.15
CA SER A 185 10.68 0.14 -17.91
C SER A 185 10.84 -1.34 -17.59
N GLY A 186 9.83 -2.17 -17.86
CA GLY A 186 9.88 -3.61 -17.65
C GLY A 186 10.88 -4.30 -18.58
N HIS A 187 10.97 -3.88 -19.83
CA HIS A 187 12.03 -4.34 -20.75
C HIS A 187 13.41 -3.98 -20.21
N SER A 188 13.61 -2.73 -19.78
CA SER A 188 14.87 -2.28 -19.17
C SER A 188 15.23 -3.08 -17.90
N GLN A 189 14.24 -3.35 -17.05
CA GLN A 189 14.41 -4.13 -15.82
C GLN A 189 14.79 -5.59 -16.12
N ALA A 190 14.17 -6.22 -17.13
CA ALA A 190 14.51 -7.57 -17.54
C ALA A 190 15.97 -7.67 -18.05
N GLN A 191 16.42 -6.69 -18.83
CA GLN A 191 17.81 -6.64 -19.32
C GLN A 191 18.82 -6.44 -18.19
N TYR A 192 18.47 -5.64 -17.18
CA TYR A 192 19.30 -5.48 -16.00
C TYR A 192 19.39 -6.80 -15.21
N LEU A 193 18.26 -7.50 -15.06
CA LEU A 193 18.17 -8.75 -14.33
C LEU A 193 18.98 -9.89 -14.94
N VAL A 194 19.06 -9.95 -16.29
CA VAL A 194 19.94 -10.91 -17.00
C VAL A 194 21.40 -10.80 -16.51
N LYS A 195 21.85 -9.61 -16.12
CA LYS A 195 23.23 -9.37 -15.67
C LYS A 195 23.39 -9.53 -14.15
N THR A 196 22.43 -9.06 -13.37
CA THR A 196 22.56 -9.00 -11.90
C THR A 196 22.04 -10.23 -11.17
N GLN A 197 21.00 -10.89 -11.69
CA GLN A 197 20.46 -12.13 -11.12
C GLN A 197 20.06 -13.10 -12.24
N PRO A 198 21.04 -13.68 -12.96
CA PRO A 198 20.76 -14.57 -14.09
C PRO A 198 19.91 -15.79 -13.69
N MET A 199 20.08 -16.31 -12.47
CA MET A 199 19.25 -17.42 -11.95
C MET A 199 17.76 -17.06 -11.89
N LYS A 200 17.42 -15.84 -11.46
CA LYS A 200 16.01 -15.39 -11.44
C LYS A 200 15.45 -15.34 -12.85
N MET A 201 16.22 -14.78 -13.78
CA MET A 201 15.77 -14.68 -15.18
C MET A 201 15.62 -16.06 -15.83
N ALA A 202 16.57 -16.97 -15.64
CA ALA A 202 16.51 -18.33 -16.15
C ALA A 202 15.30 -19.10 -15.60
N ALA A 203 14.98 -18.93 -14.31
CA ALA A 203 13.79 -19.51 -13.70
C ALA A 203 12.49 -18.91 -14.25
N THR A 204 12.44 -17.59 -14.42
CA THR A 204 11.30 -16.90 -15.04
C THR A 204 11.07 -17.35 -16.48
N GLU A 205 12.12 -17.66 -17.22
CA GLU A 205 12.00 -18.16 -18.59
C GLU A 205 11.89 -19.69 -18.71
N GLY A 206 12.01 -20.41 -17.58
CA GLY A 206 11.94 -21.87 -17.55
C GLY A 206 13.11 -22.55 -18.26
N VAL A 207 14.28 -21.91 -18.28
CA VAL A 207 15.49 -22.39 -18.98
C VAL A 207 16.33 -23.26 -18.04
N TRP A 208 16.26 -24.58 -18.21
CA TRP A 208 17.02 -25.53 -17.39
C TRP A 208 18.46 -25.73 -17.85
N GLU A 209 18.65 -25.86 -19.16
CA GLU A 209 19.94 -26.05 -19.81
C GLU A 209 20.27 -24.83 -20.67
N ASP A 210 21.56 -24.58 -20.88
CA ASP A 210 22.05 -23.46 -21.68
C ASP A 210 21.40 -23.46 -23.08
N THR A 211 20.93 -22.28 -23.48
CA THR A 211 20.28 -22.12 -24.79
C THR A 211 21.31 -21.95 -25.90
N GLY A 212 20.95 -22.36 -27.13
CA GLY A 212 21.73 -22.00 -28.31
C GLY A 212 21.66 -20.50 -28.62
N SER A 213 22.56 -20.01 -29.47
CA SER A 213 22.44 -18.70 -30.10
C SER A 213 21.92 -18.89 -31.53
N PRO A 214 20.67 -18.51 -31.84
CA PRO A 214 19.77 -17.68 -31.06
C PRO A 214 18.83 -18.47 -30.12
N ALA A 215 18.55 -17.88 -28.97
CA ALA A 215 17.71 -18.44 -27.92
C ALA A 215 16.22 -18.27 -28.27
N ALA A 216 15.46 -19.36 -28.17
CA ALA A 216 14.02 -19.35 -28.38
C ALA A 216 13.29 -19.09 -27.06
N TRP A 217 12.22 -18.28 -27.11
CA TRP A 217 11.42 -17.91 -25.95
C TRP A 217 10.30 -18.90 -25.70
N THR A 218 10.21 -19.44 -24.48
CA THR A 218 9.16 -20.40 -24.11
C THR A 218 7.87 -19.65 -23.77
N PHE A 219 6.95 -19.55 -24.72
CA PHE A 219 5.67 -18.86 -24.53
C PHE A 219 4.83 -19.52 -23.43
N ILE A 220 4.71 -20.85 -23.50
CA ILE A 220 3.97 -21.66 -22.53
C ILE A 220 4.64 -23.03 -22.42
N GLY A 221 4.64 -23.62 -21.23
CA GLY A 221 5.26 -24.93 -21.01
C GLY A 221 4.84 -25.59 -19.70
N GLY A 222 4.99 -26.91 -19.65
CA GLY A 222 4.78 -27.74 -18.47
C GLY A 222 6.05 -27.84 -17.64
N ILE A 223 6.28 -26.86 -16.76
CA ILE A 223 7.48 -26.82 -15.88
C ILE A 223 7.44 -27.97 -14.86
N ASN A 224 8.50 -28.77 -14.81
CA ASN A 224 8.66 -29.87 -13.87
C ASN A 224 9.91 -29.71 -13.00
N ASP A 225 9.73 -29.02 -11.88
CA ASP A 225 10.81 -28.70 -10.93
C ASP A 225 11.52 -29.96 -10.40
N LYS A 226 10.77 -31.06 -10.20
CA LYS A 226 11.33 -32.32 -9.67
C LYS A 226 12.28 -32.99 -10.65
N LYS A 227 11.99 -32.91 -11.95
CA LYS A 227 12.81 -33.52 -13.00
C LYS A 227 13.84 -32.54 -13.59
N LYS A 228 13.88 -31.30 -13.10
CA LYS A 228 14.73 -30.21 -13.61
C LYS A 228 14.67 -30.07 -15.14
N LYS A 229 13.45 -30.19 -15.68
CA LYS A 229 13.16 -30.06 -17.11
C LYS A 229 11.72 -29.62 -17.31
N ASN A 230 11.40 -29.24 -18.54
CA ASN A 230 10.01 -29.01 -18.94
C ASN A 230 9.49 -30.26 -19.64
N ASP A 231 8.29 -30.71 -19.28
CA ASP A 231 7.67 -31.89 -19.89
C ASP A 231 7.19 -31.60 -21.32
N TRP A 232 6.82 -30.35 -21.61
CA TRP A 232 6.47 -29.84 -22.94
C TRP A 232 6.66 -28.33 -23.00
N GLU A 233 6.94 -27.78 -24.18
CA GLU A 233 7.18 -26.34 -24.39
C GLU A 233 6.69 -25.88 -25.77
N VAL A 234 6.10 -24.69 -25.84
CA VAL A 234 5.82 -23.97 -27.08
C VAL A 234 6.78 -22.79 -27.16
N LYS A 235 7.67 -22.81 -28.15
CA LYS A 235 8.75 -21.83 -28.30
C LYS A 235 8.51 -20.89 -29.47
N VAL A 236 8.85 -19.62 -29.28
CA VAL A 236 8.95 -18.61 -30.34
C VAL A 236 10.45 -18.40 -30.64
N PRO A 237 10.92 -18.75 -31.85
CA PRO A 237 12.35 -18.61 -32.21
C PRO A 237 12.86 -17.17 -32.08
N TYR A 238 14.15 -17.01 -31.77
CA TYR A 238 14.90 -15.72 -31.67
C TYR A 238 14.44 -14.72 -30.60
N LEU A 239 13.24 -14.87 -30.07
CA LEU A 239 12.61 -13.86 -29.23
C LEU A 239 13.29 -13.74 -27.87
N LEU A 240 13.84 -14.82 -27.30
CA LEU A 240 14.50 -14.76 -25.99
C LEU A 240 15.82 -13.98 -26.09
N SER A 241 16.62 -14.18 -27.14
CA SER A 241 17.81 -13.35 -27.38
C SER A 241 17.45 -11.88 -27.51
N PHE A 242 16.35 -11.56 -28.21
CA PHE A 242 15.90 -10.17 -28.37
C PHE A 242 15.44 -9.56 -27.04
N LEU A 243 14.66 -10.30 -26.25
CA LEU A 243 14.21 -9.83 -24.93
C LEU A 243 15.38 -9.63 -23.96
N SER A 244 16.36 -10.55 -23.96
CA SER A 244 17.50 -10.49 -23.04
C SER A 244 18.56 -9.46 -23.45
N TYR A 245 18.84 -9.31 -24.75
CA TYR A 245 20.00 -8.53 -25.24
C TYR A 245 19.66 -7.44 -26.26
N SER A 246 18.38 -7.28 -26.64
CA SER A 246 17.94 -6.43 -27.77
C SER A 246 18.65 -6.74 -29.09
N LYS A 247 19.07 -8.00 -29.27
CA LYS A 247 19.70 -8.53 -30.49
C LYS A 247 19.12 -9.91 -30.77
N PHE A 248 18.99 -10.29 -32.03
CA PHE A 248 18.53 -11.64 -32.42
C PHE A 248 19.61 -12.73 -32.27
N SER A 249 20.63 -12.49 -31.46
CA SER A 249 21.77 -13.39 -31.21
C SER A 249 22.15 -13.33 -29.73
N GLY A 250 22.60 -14.44 -29.17
CA GLY A 250 23.02 -14.57 -27.78
C GLY A 250 22.35 -15.76 -27.09
N SER A 251 23.14 -16.51 -26.33
CA SER A 251 22.68 -17.61 -25.48
C SER A 251 22.40 -17.12 -24.07
N VAL A 252 21.26 -17.54 -23.52
CA VAL A 252 20.93 -17.42 -22.10
C VAL A 252 21.41 -18.67 -21.36
N GLU A 253 22.10 -18.47 -20.25
CA GLU A 253 22.57 -19.53 -19.34
C GLU A 253 21.39 -20.22 -18.65
N GLY A 254 21.47 -21.53 -18.54
CA GLY A 254 20.47 -22.38 -17.90
C GLY A 254 20.69 -22.50 -16.40
N MET A 255 19.60 -22.77 -15.70
CA MET A 255 19.61 -22.94 -14.24
C MET A 255 20.59 -24.01 -13.76
N ASN A 256 20.80 -25.10 -14.51
CA ASN A 256 21.72 -26.17 -14.10
C ASN A 256 23.19 -25.75 -14.16
N THR A 257 23.56 -24.90 -15.12
CA THR A 257 24.91 -24.30 -15.20
C THR A 257 25.08 -23.28 -14.08
N LEU A 258 24.14 -22.35 -13.95
CA LEU A 258 24.14 -21.32 -12.90
C LEU A 258 24.17 -21.90 -11.48
N GLN A 259 23.46 -23.00 -11.25
CA GLN A 259 23.43 -23.68 -9.96
C GLN A 259 24.82 -24.20 -9.58
N LYS A 260 25.56 -24.78 -10.53
CA LYS A 260 26.93 -25.24 -10.29
C LYS A 260 27.86 -24.08 -9.98
N ASP A 261 27.67 -22.94 -10.62
CA ASP A 261 28.49 -21.75 -10.35
C ASP A 261 28.15 -21.13 -8.99
N TYR A 262 26.88 -21.10 -8.63
CA TYR A 262 26.45 -20.63 -7.31
C TYR A 262 26.93 -21.56 -6.19
N GLU A 263 26.96 -22.88 -6.41
CA GLU A 263 27.55 -23.84 -5.46
C GLU A 263 29.06 -23.60 -5.23
N LYS A 264 29.80 -23.17 -6.25
CA LYS A 264 31.22 -22.81 -6.10
C LYS A 264 31.42 -21.55 -5.27
N VAL A 265 30.53 -20.57 -5.43
CA VAL A 265 30.66 -19.24 -4.78
C VAL A 265 30.10 -19.27 -3.34
N TYR A 266 28.92 -19.86 -3.16
CA TYR A 266 28.14 -19.80 -1.91
C TYR A 266 28.16 -21.10 -1.10
N GLY A 267 28.79 -22.16 -1.63
CA GLY A 267 28.88 -23.47 -1.01
C GLY A 267 27.73 -24.43 -1.38
N PRO A 268 27.70 -25.63 -0.80
CA PRO A 268 26.68 -26.63 -1.12
C PRO A 268 25.27 -26.15 -0.73
N GLY A 269 24.33 -26.18 -1.68
CA GLY A 269 22.96 -25.75 -1.44
C GLY A 269 22.10 -25.82 -2.70
N ASN A 270 20.82 -25.44 -2.61
CA ASN A 270 19.96 -25.25 -3.78
C ASN A 270 19.60 -23.77 -3.89
N TYR A 271 20.05 -23.11 -4.95
CA TYR A 271 19.83 -21.69 -5.19
C TYR A 271 18.83 -21.42 -6.31
N ILE A 272 18.20 -22.46 -6.85
CA ILE A 272 17.15 -22.32 -7.86
C ILE A 272 15.85 -21.90 -7.17
N PRO A 273 15.26 -20.72 -7.52
CA PRO A 273 13.99 -20.29 -6.96
C PRO A 273 12.84 -21.20 -7.45
N PRO A 274 11.64 -21.11 -6.85
CA PRO A 274 10.45 -21.81 -7.35
C PRO A 274 10.14 -21.45 -8.82
N VAL A 275 10.54 -22.34 -9.74
CA VAL A 275 10.53 -22.08 -11.20
C VAL A 275 9.11 -21.94 -11.71
N LYS A 276 8.22 -22.89 -11.38
CA LYS A 276 6.81 -22.82 -11.82
C LYS A 276 6.12 -21.53 -11.41
N THR A 277 6.34 -21.07 -10.17
CA THR A 277 5.74 -19.83 -9.66
C THR A 277 6.29 -18.62 -10.43
N SER A 278 7.61 -18.54 -10.61
CA SER A 278 8.27 -17.44 -11.31
C SER A 278 7.84 -17.37 -12.78
N PHE A 279 7.84 -18.52 -13.47
CA PHE A 279 7.46 -18.67 -14.88
C PHE A 279 6.03 -18.19 -15.16
N TRP A 280 5.05 -18.65 -14.38
CA TRP A 280 3.64 -18.30 -14.60
C TRP A 280 3.31 -16.89 -14.15
N SER A 281 3.91 -16.42 -13.04
CA SER A 281 3.69 -15.04 -12.57
C SER A 281 4.15 -14.03 -13.63
N PHE A 282 5.31 -14.24 -14.25
CA PHE A 282 5.78 -13.39 -15.34
C PHE A 282 4.82 -13.36 -16.53
N ARG A 283 4.32 -14.52 -16.97
CA ARG A 283 3.40 -14.62 -18.12
C ARG A 283 2.05 -13.98 -17.86
N ILE A 284 1.49 -14.17 -16.67
CA ILE A 284 0.23 -13.53 -16.29
C ILE A 284 0.42 -12.02 -16.20
N MET A 285 1.53 -11.54 -15.62
CA MET A 285 1.86 -10.12 -15.55
C MET A 285 1.97 -9.49 -16.95
N VAL A 286 2.81 -10.04 -17.82
CA VAL A 286 3.02 -9.51 -19.18
C VAL A 286 1.71 -9.59 -19.99
N GLY A 287 1.00 -10.71 -19.91
CA GLY A 287 -0.29 -10.88 -20.60
C GLY A 287 -1.34 -9.86 -20.15
N ALA A 288 -1.46 -9.63 -18.85
CA ALA A 288 -2.36 -8.61 -18.30
C ALA A 288 -1.94 -7.19 -18.71
N GLY A 289 -0.65 -6.87 -18.66
CA GLY A 289 -0.10 -5.57 -19.08
C GLY A 289 -0.36 -5.28 -20.56
N MET A 290 -0.13 -6.26 -21.44
CA MET A 290 -0.41 -6.14 -22.87
C MET A 290 -1.90 -5.94 -23.15
N LEU A 291 -2.77 -6.65 -22.43
CA LEU A 291 -4.22 -6.47 -22.55
C LEU A 291 -4.65 -5.07 -22.08
N MET A 292 -4.07 -4.59 -20.98
CA MET A 292 -4.29 -3.23 -20.48
C MET A 292 -3.88 -2.18 -21.54
N ILE A 293 -2.69 -2.28 -22.12
CA ILE A 293 -2.24 -1.36 -23.18
C ILE A 293 -3.23 -1.36 -24.36
N LEU A 294 -3.63 -2.55 -24.82
CA LEU A 294 -4.61 -2.69 -25.90
C LEU A 294 -5.94 -1.98 -25.57
N PHE A 295 -6.51 -2.22 -24.39
CA PHE A 295 -7.77 -1.63 -23.98
C PHE A 295 -7.68 -0.11 -23.77
N ALA A 296 -6.55 0.39 -23.28
CA ALA A 296 -6.29 1.82 -23.15
C ALA A 296 -6.27 2.50 -24.53
N MET A 297 -5.56 1.91 -25.51
CA MET A 297 -5.51 2.42 -26.88
C MET A 297 -6.90 2.41 -27.55
N ILE A 298 -7.65 1.32 -27.43
CA ILE A 298 -9.03 1.24 -27.95
C ILE A 298 -9.90 2.33 -27.31
N GLY A 299 -9.75 2.57 -26.01
CA GLY A 299 -10.47 3.60 -25.28
C GLY A 299 -10.20 5.02 -25.79
N VAL A 300 -8.93 5.35 -26.02
CA VAL A 300 -8.53 6.64 -26.61
C VAL A 300 -9.10 6.79 -28.02
N VAL A 301 -9.01 5.75 -28.87
CA VAL A 301 -9.54 5.79 -30.24
C VAL A 301 -11.08 5.97 -30.25
N LEU A 302 -11.80 5.26 -29.38
CA LEU A 302 -13.25 5.39 -29.26
C LEU A 302 -13.67 6.75 -28.72
N ALA A 303 -12.90 7.31 -27.78
CA ALA A 303 -13.11 8.67 -27.28
C ALA A 303 -12.87 9.72 -28.37
N TRP A 304 -11.79 9.60 -29.13
CA TRP A 304 -11.43 10.49 -30.23
C TRP A 304 -12.47 10.46 -31.36
N ARG A 305 -12.94 9.27 -31.74
CA ARG A 305 -14.02 9.08 -32.73
C ARG A 305 -15.41 9.48 -32.23
N LYS A 306 -15.54 9.99 -31.00
CA LYS A 306 -16.81 10.36 -30.35
C LYS A 306 -17.82 9.19 -30.25
N ARG A 307 -17.36 7.94 -30.30
CA ARG A 307 -18.19 6.72 -30.24
C ARG A 307 -18.23 6.04 -28.88
N LEU A 308 -17.39 6.46 -27.93
CA LEU A 308 -17.22 5.84 -26.61
C LEU A 308 -18.54 5.50 -25.89
N VAL A 309 -19.46 6.46 -25.77
CA VAL A 309 -20.73 6.29 -25.02
C VAL A 309 -21.65 5.24 -25.68
N HIS A 310 -21.53 5.04 -26.99
CA HIS A 310 -22.35 4.09 -27.74
C HIS A 310 -21.72 2.69 -27.83
N ALA A 311 -20.43 2.56 -27.53
CA ALA A 311 -19.69 1.30 -27.59
C ALA A 311 -19.94 0.43 -26.34
N THR A 312 -21.17 -0.05 -26.18
CA THR A 312 -21.61 -0.80 -24.97
C THR A 312 -20.79 -2.06 -24.71
N TRP A 313 -20.33 -2.76 -25.75
CA TRP A 313 -19.44 -3.91 -25.62
C TRP A 313 -18.14 -3.55 -24.89
N TYR A 314 -17.53 -2.42 -25.26
CA TYR A 314 -16.28 -1.95 -24.70
C TYR A 314 -16.47 -1.49 -23.25
N LEU A 315 -17.54 -0.72 -22.99
CA LEU A 315 -17.86 -0.29 -21.63
C LEU A 315 -18.15 -1.48 -20.69
N ARG A 316 -18.76 -2.57 -21.18
CA ARG A 316 -18.96 -3.79 -20.40
C ARG A 316 -17.64 -4.45 -20.03
N LEU A 317 -16.70 -4.51 -20.97
CA LEU A 317 -15.38 -5.10 -20.74
C LEU A 317 -14.49 -4.23 -19.85
N MET A 318 -14.68 -2.91 -19.82
CA MET A 318 -13.91 -2.02 -18.95
C MET A 318 -14.20 -2.21 -17.44
N VAL A 319 -15.34 -2.79 -17.07
CA VAL A 319 -15.66 -3.07 -15.65
C VAL A 319 -14.76 -4.16 -15.06
N PRO A 320 -14.63 -5.38 -15.64
CA PRO A 320 -13.68 -6.37 -15.14
C PRO A 320 -12.21 -5.94 -15.30
N MET A 321 -11.90 -5.03 -16.24
CA MET A 321 -10.55 -4.46 -16.37
C MET A 321 -10.06 -3.69 -15.13
N ILE A 322 -10.96 -3.34 -14.19
CA ILE A 322 -10.56 -2.79 -12.87
C ILE A 322 -9.62 -3.76 -12.14
N LEU A 323 -9.79 -5.09 -12.30
CA LEU A 323 -9.02 -6.10 -11.59
C LEU A 323 -7.65 -6.40 -12.21
N PHE A 324 -7.47 -6.06 -13.49
CA PHE A 324 -6.26 -6.43 -14.25
C PHE A 324 -4.98 -5.77 -13.72
N PRO A 325 -4.95 -4.47 -13.36
CA PRO A 325 -3.77 -3.87 -12.74
C PRO A 325 -3.38 -4.53 -11.43
N PHE A 326 -4.35 -4.89 -10.58
CA PHE A 326 -4.09 -5.60 -9.33
C PHE A 326 -3.49 -6.98 -9.60
N LEU A 327 -4.05 -7.72 -10.56
CA LEU A 327 -3.49 -9.00 -11.00
C LEU A 327 -2.05 -8.86 -11.52
N ALA A 328 -1.80 -7.90 -12.41
CA ALA A 328 -0.49 -7.66 -12.98
C ALA A 328 0.55 -7.27 -11.92
N ASN A 329 0.20 -6.32 -11.03
CA ASN A 329 1.08 -5.88 -9.95
C ASN A 329 1.38 -7.02 -8.97
N SER A 330 0.36 -7.79 -8.55
CA SER A 330 0.58 -8.94 -7.65
C SER A 330 1.49 -9.99 -8.29
N MET A 331 1.29 -10.32 -9.56
CA MET A 331 2.12 -11.29 -10.25
C MET A 331 3.55 -10.76 -10.49
N GLY A 332 3.72 -9.46 -10.75
CA GLY A 332 5.03 -8.82 -10.83
C GLY A 332 5.79 -8.89 -9.51
N TRP A 333 5.16 -8.50 -8.40
CA TRP A 333 5.76 -8.60 -7.07
C TRP A 333 6.08 -10.05 -6.68
N ILE A 334 5.20 -11.01 -6.98
CA ILE A 334 5.47 -12.44 -6.76
C ILE A 334 6.69 -12.88 -7.57
N MET A 335 6.80 -12.52 -8.86
CA MET A 335 7.96 -12.85 -9.68
C MET A 335 9.25 -12.25 -9.13
N THR A 336 9.22 -10.97 -8.72
CA THR A 336 10.39 -10.26 -8.19
C THR A 336 10.87 -10.82 -6.86
N GLU A 337 9.96 -11.11 -5.93
CA GLU A 337 10.29 -11.52 -4.56
C GLU A 337 10.49 -13.03 -4.42
N ILE A 338 9.61 -13.86 -5.01
CA ILE A 338 9.78 -15.32 -5.00
C ILE A 338 10.96 -15.72 -5.88
N GLY A 339 11.20 -15.00 -6.97
CA GLY A 339 12.38 -15.21 -7.80
C GLY A 339 13.71 -14.91 -7.09
N ARG A 340 13.70 -14.18 -5.96
CA ARG A 340 14.90 -13.90 -5.15
C ARG A 340 15.26 -15.08 -4.24
N GLN A 341 14.30 -15.97 -3.95
CA GLN A 341 14.55 -17.14 -3.12
C GLN A 341 15.70 -18.00 -3.68
N PRO A 342 16.57 -18.56 -2.82
CA PRO A 342 16.45 -18.69 -1.36
C PRO A 342 16.97 -17.48 -0.56
N TRP A 343 17.23 -16.34 -1.20
CA TRP A 343 17.84 -15.18 -0.58
C TRP A 343 16.80 -14.19 -0.04
N VAL A 344 17.05 -13.67 1.16
CA VAL A 344 16.40 -12.43 1.63
C VAL A 344 17.21 -11.21 1.21
N VAL A 345 18.54 -11.30 1.29
CA VAL A 345 19.51 -10.33 0.73
C VAL A 345 20.38 -11.11 -0.24
N PHE A 346 20.26 -10.80 -1.52
CA PHE A 346 20.86 -11.59 -2.59
C PHE A 346 22.38 -11.76 -2.41
N GLY A 347 22.84 -13.01 -2.31
CA GLY A 347 24.25 -13.36 -2.17
C GLY A 347 24.85 -13.20 -0.75
N TYR A 348 24.09 -12.70 0.23
CA TYR A 348 24.60 -12.46 1.59
C TYR A 348 23.80 -13.16 2.68
N MET A 349 22.47 -13.18 2.61
CA MET A 349 21.62 -13.75 3.66
C MET A 349 20.48 -14.58 3.07
N GLN A 350 20.38 -15.85 3.50
CA GLN A 350 19.30 -16.75 3.10
C GLN A 350 18.05 -16.52 3.96
N THR A 351 16.87 -16.76 3.38
CA THR A 351 15.58 -16.59 4.07
C THR A 351 15.48 -17.42 5.35
N LYS A 352 16.09 -18.61 5.38
CA LYS A 352 16.07 -19.51 6.53
C LYS A 352 16.83 -18.95 7.75
N ASP A 353 17.83 -18.10 7.51
CA ASP A 353 18.72 -17.54 8.54
C ASP A 353 18.21 -16.15 9.00
N ALA A 354 17.16 -15.64 8.37
CA ALA A 354 16.63 -14.28 8.53
C ALA A 354 15.49 -14.17 9.56
N VAL A 355 14.91 -15.30 9.95
CA VAL A 355 13.71 -15.39 10.78
C VAL A 355 13.98 -15.03 12.24
N SER A 356 12.95 -14.67 12.99
CA SER A 356 13.07 -14.47 14.43
C SER A 356 13.17 -15.79 15.21
N PRO A 357 14.30 -16.09 15.89
CA PRO A 357 14.50 -17.37 16.56
C PRO A 357 13.60 -17.57 17.79
N ASN A 358 13.15 -16.48 18.42
CA ASN A 358 12.36 -16.50 19.65
C ASN A 358 10.85 -16.57 19.42
N VAL A 359 10.39 -16.57 18.16
CA VAL A 359 8.95 -16.56 17.84
C VAL A 359 8.50 -17.97 17.49
N SER A 360 7.56 -18.52 18.28
CA SER A 360 7.06 -19.87 18.06
C SER A 360 6.20 -19.98 16.80
N ALA A 361 6.18 -21.17 16.18
CA ALA A 361 5.30 -21.45 15.03
C ALA A 361 3.81 -21.23 15.36
N GLY A 362 3.39 -21.48 16.61
CA GLY A 362 2.02 -21.20 17.07
C GLY A 362 1.69 -19.70 17.09
N SER A 363 2.63 -18.87 17.54
CA SER A 363 2.49 -17.40 17.52
C SER A 363 2.41 -16.85 16.09
N ILE A 364 3.23 -17.39 15.18
CA ILE A 364 3.19 -17.04 13.75
C ILE A 364 1.84 -17.45 13.15
N LEU A 365 1.41 -18.71 13.33
CA LEU A 365 0.14 -19.20 12.80
C LEU A 365 -1.05 -18.37 13.33
N PHE A 366 -1.08 -18.07 14.62
CA PHE A 366 -2.07 -17.20 15.22
C PHE A 366 -2.09 -15.82 14.54
N SER A 367 -0.93 -15.19 14.37
CA SER A 367 -0.84 -13.87 13.73
C SER A 367 -1.25 -13.91 12.25
N ILE A 368 -0.89 -14.95 11.49
CA ILE A 368 -1.30 -15.13 10.10
C ILE A 368 -2.82 -15.24 10.01
N ILE A 369 -3.45 -16.08 10.83
CA ILE A 369 -4.92 -16.24 10.84
C ILE A 369 -5.58 -14.92 11.20
N THR A 370 -5.11 -14.25 12.25
CA THR A 370 -5.68 -12.99 12.73
C THR A 370 -5.55 -11.88 11.69
N PHE A 371 -4.34 -11.61 11.18
CA PHE A 371 -4.12 -10.56 10.19
C PHE A 371 -4.82 -10.88 8.87
N SER A 372 -4.82 -12.13 8.40
CA SER A 372 -5.56 -12.51 7.19
C SER A 372 -7.06 -12.29 7.36
N THR A 373 -7.61 -12.60 8.53
CA THR A 373 -9.04 -12.37 8.82
C THR A 373 -9.36 -10.88 8.83
N ILE A 374 -8.51 -10.06 9.47
CA ILE A 374 -8.69 -8.61 9.51
C ILE A 374 -8.57 -8.00 8.12
N TYR A 375 -7.57 -8.39 7.33
CA TYR A 375 -7.40 -7.91 5.95
C TYR A 375 -8.57 -8.32 5.07
N ALA A 376 -9.13 -9.52 5.24
CA ALA A 376 -10.34 -9.93 4.54
C ALA A 376 -11.53 -9.04 4.92
N ILE A 377 -11.72 -8.73 6.21
CA ILE A 377 -12.77 -7.82 6.67
C ILE A 377 -12.56 -6.42 6.08
N LEU A 378 -11.35 -5.86 6.19
CA LEU A 378 -11.01 -4.54 5.64
C LEU A 378 -11.25 -4.46 4.14
N ALA A 379 -10.89 -5.51 3.38
CA ALA A 379 -11.15 -5.58 1.95
C ALA A 379 -12.66 -5.60 1.63
N ILE A 380 -13.45 -6.39 2.37
CA ILE A 380 -14.92 -6.43 2.22
C ILE A 380 -15.52 -5.04 2.49
N VAL A 381 -15.06 -4.39 3.56
CA VAL A 381 -15.48 -3.04 3.95
C VAL A 381 -15.11 -2.03 2.88
N LEU A 382 -13.86 -2.03 2.40
CA LEU A 382 -13.38 -1.13 1.35
C LEU A 382 -14.25 -1.25 0.10
N ILE A 383 -14.50 -2.48 -0.37
CA ILE A 383 -15.34 -2.76 -1.53
C ILE A 383 -16.77 -2.26 -1.29
N TYR A 384 -17.33 -2.52 -0.09
CA TYR A 384 -18.66 -2.03 0.28
C TYR A 384 -18.74 -0.50 0.24
N LEU A 385 -17.76 0.20 0.82
CA LEU A 385 -17.69 1.66 0.85
C LEU A 385 -17.52 2.25 -0.55
N PHE A 386 -16.65 1.68 -1.38
CA PHE A 386 -16.51 2.08 -2.78
C PHE A 386 -17.81 1.91 -3.54
N ILE A 387 -18.48 0.76 -3.44
CA ILE A 387 -19.76 0.53 -4.13
C ILE A 387 -20.82 1.51 -3.63
N ARG A 388 -20.87 1.77 -2.32
CA ARG A 388 -21.81 2.75 -1.73
C ARG A 388 -21.56 4.14 -2.27
N GLU A 389 -20.30 4.59 -2.31
CA GLU A 389 -19.94 5.94 -2.74
C GLU A 389 -20.12 6.14 -4.24
N ILE A 390 -19.70 5.15 -5.04
CA ILE A 390 -19.96 5.12 -6.48
C ILE A 390 -21.46 5.19 -6.74
N LYS A 391 -22.30 4.47 -5.99
CA LYS A 391 -23.77 4.50 -6.19
C LYS A 391 -24.38 5.87 -5.92
N LYS A 392 -23.94 6.60 -4.89
CA LYS A 392 -24.42 7.96 -4.59
C LYS A 392 -24.20 8.92 -5.76
N GLY A 393 -23.08 8.79 -6.46
CA GLY A 393 -22.75 9.66 -7.60
C GLY A 393 -22.19 11.02 -7.16
N PRO A 394 -21.90 11.91 -8.12
CA PRO A 394 -21.18 13.16 -7.87
C PRO A 394 -21.96 14.21 -7.06
N ASP A 395 -23.29 14.12 -7.00
CA ASP A 395 -24.16 15.09 -6.32
C ASP A 395 -24.40 14.75 -4.84
N GLY A 396 -23.87 13.62 -4.34
CA GLY A 396 -24.04 13.19 -2.94
C GLY A 396 -23.19 13.92 -1.89
N HIS A 397 -22.44 14.96 -2.30
CA HIS A 397 -21.45 15.68 -1.49
C HIS A 397 -21.70 17.20 -1.42
N GLU A 398 -22.96 17.63 -1.44
CA GLU A 398 -23.31 18.97 -0.96
C GLU A 398 -23.11 19.00 0.57
N GLU A 399 -22.09 19.72 1.04
CA GLU A 399 -21.78 19.86 2.46
C GLU A 399 -22.55 21.03 3.08
N VAL A 400 -23.03 20.77 4.29
CA VAL A 400 -23.59 21.75 5.23
C VAL A 400 -22.46 22.66 5.72
N GLU A 401 -22.66 23.97 5.58
CA GLU A 401 -21.75 25.01 6.07
C GLU A 401 -21.61 24.97 7.59
N GLU A 402 -20.37 24.87 8.11
CA GLU A 402 -20.07 25.31 9.48
C GLU A 402 -18.64 25.88 9.58
N ASN A 403 -18.57 27.17 9.88
CA ASN A 403 -17.37 27.98 10.03
C ASN A 403 -16.85 27.91 11.47
N VAL A 404 -15.62 27.43 11.69
CA VAL A 404 -14.82 27.80 12.89
C VAL A 404 -13.32 27.76 12.57
N SER A 405 -12.65 28.91 12.69
CA SER A 405 -11.19 29.06 12.65
C SER A 405 -10.70 29.65 13.98
N VAL A 406 -9.70 29.04 14.62
CA VAL A 406 -8.87 29.68 15.64
C VAL A 406 -7.43 29.19 15.47
N ASP A 407 -6.50 30.13 15.35
CA ASP A 407 -5.05 29.94 15.16
C ASP A 407 -4.32 30.19 16.49
N PRO A 408 -3.51 29.25 17.05
CA PRO A 408 -2.98 29.41 18.39
C PRO A 408 -1.47 29.67 18.56
N PHE A 409 -0.59 29.70 17.55
CA PHE A 409 0.85 29.77 17.85
C PHE A 409 1.72 30.62 16.90
N ASP A 410 2.19 31.73 17.45
CA ASP A 410 3.29 32.57 16.99
C ASP A 410 4.57 32.27 17.84
N LYS A 411 5.73 32.31 17.17
CA LYS A 411 7.15 32.39 17.62
C LYS A 411 8.02 31.10 17.74
N GLY A 412 9.01 31.04 16.83
CA GLY A 412 10.45 31.28 17.10
C GLY A 412 11.28 30.19 17.78
N GLY A 413 12.20 29.54 17.04
CA GLY A 413 13.05 28.44 17.50
C GLY A 413 14.53 28.77 17.76
N GLU A 414 15.36 27.72 17.92
CA GLU A 414 16.84 27.71 17.73
C GLU A 414 17.39 26.25 17.67
N ASN A 415 18.60 26.07 17.11
CA ASN A 415 19.17 24.81 16.59
C ASN A 415 19.95 23.93 17.60
N LEU A 416 19.92 22.60 17.40
CA LEU A 416 20.61 21.55 18.17
C LEU A 416 21.53 20.66 17.29
N SER A 417 22.54 20.02 17.90
CA SER A 417 23.54 19.17 17.22
C SER A 417 22.96 17.82 16.75
N LEU A 418 23.54 17.16 15.73
CA LEU A 418 22.92 16.01 15.03
C LEU A 418 22.56 14.81 15.94
N ASN A 419 23.34 14.49 16.97
CA ASN A 419 23.03 13.37 17.87
C ASN A 419 22.02 13.75 18.96
N GLU A 420 22.08 15.00 19.44
CA GLU A 420 21.08 15.56 20.36
C GLU A 420 19.75 15.77 19.63
N LEU A 421 19.79 16.13 18.35
CA LEU A 421 18.66 16.24 17.45
C LEU A 421 17.95 14.89 17.32
N TRP A 422 18.66 13.77 17.14
CA TRP A 422 18.02 12.45 17.07
C TRP A 422 17.39 12.04 18.40
N PHE A 423 18.04 12.30 19.53
CA PHE A 423 17.48 11.97 20.85
C PHE A 423 16.28 12.85 21.20
N LEU A 424 16.36 14.15 20.92
CA LEU A 424 15.25 15.09 21.08
C LEU A 424 14.14 14.84 20.07
N LEU A 425 14.45 14.46 18.83
CA LEU A 425 13.45 14.10 17.82
C LEU A 425 12.70 12.86 18.27
N VAL A 426 13.38 11.79 18.69
CA VAL A 426 12.73 10.59 19.23
C VAL A 426 11.92 10.94 20.49
N ALA A 427 12.48 11.72 21.40
CA ALA A 427 11.77 12.17 22.60
C ALA A 427 10.55 13.04 22.26
N VAL A 428 10.64 13.97 21.31
CA VAL A 428 9.53 14.84 20.85
C VAL A 428 8.52 14.03 20.05
N LEU A 429 8.94 13.06 19.24
CA LEU A 429 8.06 12.15 18.49
C LEU A 429 7.27 11.28 19.47
N PHE A 430 7.93 10.71 20.49
CA PHE A 430 7.26 9.92 21.53
C PHE A 430 6.43 10.78 22.48
N ILE A 431 6.91 11.95 22.91
CA ILE A 431 6.13 12.88 23.74
C ILE A 431 4.93 13.39 22.94
N GLY A 432 5.11 13.74 21.66
CA GLY A 432 4.04 14.11 20.74
C GLY A 432 3.04 12.97 20.55
N PHE A 433 3.52 11.75 20.30
CA PHE A 433 2.71 10.54 20.25
C PHE A 433 1.94 10.33 21.56
N PHE A 434 2.61 10.30 22.71
CA PHE A 434 1.97 10.09 24.01
C PHE A 434 1.06 11.24 24.42
N PHE A 435 1.31 12.47 23.97
CA PHE A 435 0.47 13.63 24.25
C PHE A 435 -0.77 13.65 23.36
N LEU A 436 -0.62 13.38 22.06
CA LEU A 436 -1.73 13.31 21.11
C LEU A 436 -2.53 11.99 21.27
N GLU A 437 -1.89 10.86 21.57
CA GLU A 437 -2.57 9.66 22.06
C GLU A 437 -3.19 9.90 23.43
N GLY A 438 -2.49 10.59 24.33
CA GLY A 438 -3.01 10.95 25.65
C GLY A 438 -4.24 11.85 25.53
N PHE A 439 -4.28 12.72 24.52
CA PHE A 439 -5.44 13.51 24.14
C PHE A 439 -6.57 12.61 23.61
N ASP A 440 -6.28 11.69 22.68
CA ASP A 440 -7.29 10.77 22.13
C ASP A 440 -7.87 9.82 23.20
N PHE A 441 -7.01 9.22 24.03
CA PHE A 441 -7.39 8.40 25.17
C PHE A 441 -8.08 9.22 26.25
N GLY A 442 -7.61 10.44 26.50
CA GLY A 442 -8.19 11.38 27.45
C GLY A 442 -9.61 11.77 27.05
N VAL A 443 -9.81 12.16 25.79
CA VAL A 443 -11.14 12.43 25.22
C VAL A 443 -11.98 11.16 25.24
N GLY A 444 -11.43 10.00 24.86
CA GLY A 444 -12.12 8.71 24.90
C GLY A 444 -12.62 8.31 26.29
N MET A 445 -11.76 8.43 27.31
CA MET A 445 -12.08 8.19 28.73
C MET A 445 -13.09 9.22 29.23
N ALA A 446 -12.87 10.51 28.92
CA ALA A 446 -13.75 11.60 29.31
C ALA A 446 -15.13 11.50 28.65
N THR A 447 -15.24 10.90 27.48
CA THR A 447 -16.52 10.70 26.75
C THR A 447 -17.53 9.93 27.62
N ARG A 448 -17.08 9.01 28.48
CA ARG A 448 -17.96 8.25 29.37
C ARG A 448 -18.62 9.12 30.44
N PHE A 449 -17.97 10.22 30.83
CA PHE A 449 -18.35 11.07 31.95
C PHE A 449 -18.93 12.43 31.53
N LEU A 450 -18.34 13.04 30.49
CA LEU A 450 -18.71 14.36 29.98
C LEU A 450 -19.82 14.31 28.93
N ALA A 451 -19.95 13.21 28.19
CA ALA A 451 -20.81 13.12 27.03
C ALA A 451 -22.10 12.33 27.33
N LYS A 452 -23.08 13.02 27.93
CA LYS A 452 -24.36 12.42 28.34
C LYS A 452 -25.38 12.45 27.21
N SER A 453 -25.30 13.46 26.32
CA SER A 453 -26.12 13.55 25.11
C SER A 453 -25.40 13.02 23.85
N SER A 454 -26.17 12.68 22.82
CA SER A 454 -25.63 12.22 21.52
C SER A 454 -24.88 13.32 20.77
N ASN A 455 -25.23 14.60 20.99
CA ASN A 455 -24.55 15.74 20.38
C ASN A 455 -23.22 16.06 21.08
N GLU A 456 -23.16 16.01 22.42
CA GLU A 456 -21.88 16.15 23.16
C GLU A 456 -20.87 15.07 22.76
N ARG A 457 -21.34 13.83 22.55
CA ARG A 457 -20.49 12.73 22.07
C ARG A 457 -19.92 12.99 20.68
N LYS A 458 -20.70 13.60 19.78
CA LYS A 458 -20.22 13.97 18.44
C LYS A 458 -19.19 15.10 18.53
N MET A 459 -19.46 16.10 19.35
CA MET A 459 -18.57 17.24 19.54
C MET A 459 -17.18 16.79 20.02
N LEU A 460 -17.13 15.91 21.03
CA LEU A 460 -15.88 15.35 21.56
C LEU A 460 -15.16 14.42 20.57
N VAL A 461 -15.88 13.65 19.75
CA VAL A 461 -15.24 12.80 18.74
C VAL A 461 -14.71 13.63 17.56
N ASN A 462 -15.41 14.70 17.19
CA ASN A 462 -14.99 15.59 16.10
C ASN A 462 -13.73 16.40 16.44
N THR A 463 -13.38 16.57 17.72
CA THR A 463 -12.10 17.22 18.09
C THR A 463 -10.89 16.31 17.86
N ILE A 464 -11.08 14.99 17.73
CA ILE A 464 -10.01 14.02 17.45
C ILE A 464 -9.75 13.89 15.94
N GLY A 465 -10.82 13.94 15.13
CA GLY A 465 -10.77 13.66 13.68
C GLY A 465 -9.63 14.35 12.90
N PRO A 466 -9.32 15.63 13.12
CA PRO A 466 -8.24 16.33 12.42
C PRO A 466 -6.82 15.86 12.77
N PHE A 467 -6.62 15.17 13.90
CA PHE A 467 -5.31 14.79 14.44
C PHE A 467 -5.08 13.27 14.46
N TRP A 468 -6.11 12.49 14.14
CA TRP A 468 -6.07 11.02 14.17
C TRP A 468 -4.99 10.44 13.27
N ASP A 469 -4.94 10.84 11.99
CA ASP A 469 -3.93 10.34 11.04
C ASP A 469 -2.50 10.77 11.45
N ALA A 470 -2.37 11.91 12.12
CA ALA A 470 -1.08 12.37 12.62
C ALA A 470 -0.51 11.42 13.70
N ASN A 471 -1.36 10.81 14.54
CA ASN A 471 -0.92 9.86 15.57
C ASN A 471 -0.25 8.61 14.99
N GLU A 472 -0.77 8.10 13.88
CA GLU A 472 -0.20 6.94 13.19
C GLU A 472 1.15 7.28 12.56
N VAL A 473 1.32 8.51 12.05
CA VAL A 473 2.60 9.00 11.52
C VAL A 473 3.66 9.06 12.60
N TRP A 474 3.34 9.55 13.81
CA TRP A 474 4.30 9.57 14.92
C TRP A 474 4.72 8.16 15.34
N LEU A 475 3.79 7.20 15.33
CA LEU A 475 4.07 5.81 15.68
C LEU A 475 4.96 5.11 14.64
N ILE A 476 4.65 5.27 13.36
CA ILE A 476 5.45 4.78 12.24
C ILE A 476 6.84 5.42 12.28
N THR A 477 6.89 6.75 12.37
CA THR A 477 8.16 7.49 12.41
C THR A 477 9.00 7.09 13.63
N ALA A 478 8.38 6.87 14.79
CA ALA A 478 9.07 6.34 15.96
C ALA A 478 9.57 4.91 15.74
N GLY A 479 8.74 4.03 15.15
CA GLY A 479 9.11 2.66 14.76
C GLY A 479 10.30 2.63 13.82
N GLY A 480 10.23 3.34 12.70
CA GLY A 480 11.28 3.48 11.70
C GLY A 480 12.54 4.16 12.25
N ALA A 481 12.40 5.20 13.08
CA ALA A 481 13.53 5.85 13.73
C ALA A 481 14.24 4.91 14.72
N ILE A 482 13.51 4.11 15.50
CA ILE A 482 14.11 3.10 16.38
C ILE A 482 14.75 1.98 15.56
N PHE A 483 14.12 1.55 14.47
CA PHE A 483 14.69 0.55 13.57
C PHE A 483 16.01 1.03 12.98
N ALA A 484 16.08 2.29 12.55
CA ALA A 484 17.28 2.90 11.99
C ALA A 484 18.36 3.19 13.04
N ALA A 485 17.99 3.73 14.20
CA ALA A 485 18.96 4.17 15.21
C ALA A 485 19.39 3.05 16.18
N PHE A 486 18.50 2.10 16.49
CA PHE A 486 18.70 1.05 17.48
C PHE A 486 18.18 -0.32 17.00
N PRO A 487 18.68 -0.87 15.88
CA PRO A 487 18.15 -2.09 15.27
C PRO A 487 18.19 -3.31 16.20
N ASN A 488 19.21 -3.43 17.06
CA ASN A 488 19.30 -4.52 18.04
C ASN A 488 18.21 -4.44 19.12
N TRP A 489 17.91 -3.23 19.60
CA TRP A 489 16.85 -3.02 20.60
C TRP A 489 15.49 -3.22 19.97
N TYR A 490 15.26 -2.67 18.77
CA TYR A 490 14.08 -2.91 17.96
C TYR A 490 13.82 -4.42 17.79
N ALA A 491 14.78 -5.15 17.23
CA ALA A 491 14.69 -6.59 17.00
C ALA A 491 14.38 -7.37 18.28
N THR A 492 15.01 -7.01 19.40
CA THR A 492 14.84 -7.72 20.68
C THR A 492 13.51 -7.40 21.36
N MET A 493 13.08 -6.14 21.36
CA MET A 493 11.81 -5.70 21.95
C MET A 493 10.61 -6.26 21.19
N PHE A 494 10.58 -6.09 19.86
CA PHE A 494 9.44 -6.49 19.04
C PHE A 494 9.29 -8.02 18.94
N SER A 495 10.41 -8.77 18.90
CA SER A 495 10.35 -10.23 18.96
C SER A 495 10.12 -10.77 20.38
N GLY A 496 10.69 -10.14 21.42
CA GLY A 496 10.57 -10.57 22.81
C GLY A 496 9.18 -10.34 23.42
N TYR A 497 8.49 -9.26 22.99
CA TYR A 497 7.13 -8.94 23.40
C TYR A 497 6.11 -9.14 22.28
N TYR A 498 6.30 -10.18 21.47
CA TYR A 498 5.50 -10.46 20.27
C TYR A 498 3.98 -10.43 20.54
N LEU A 499 3.49 -11.17 21.54
CA LEU A 499 2.05 -11.23 21.83
C LEU A 499 1.48 -9.87 22.27
N PRO A 500 2.11 -9.16 23.24
CA PRO A 500 1.73 -7.79 23.57
C PRO A 500 1.68 -6.84 22.36
N PHE A 501 2.68 -6.88 21.48
CA PHE A 501 2.70 -6.04 20.27
C PHE A 501 1.63 -6.43 19.26
N VAL A 502 1.35 -7.72 19.07
CA VAL A 502 0.22 -8.17 18.25
C VAL A 502 -1.09 -7.61 18.83
N VAL A 503 -1.32 -7.72 20.13
CA VAL A 503 -2.52 -7.16 20.78
C VAL A 503 -2.59 -5.63 20.61
N LEU A 504 -1.47 -4.93 20.75
CA LEU A 504 -1.38 -3.49 20.50
C LEU A 504 -1.76 -3.14 19.06
N LEU A 505 -1.20 -3.83 18.07
CA LEU A 505 -1.53 -3.62 16.66
C LEU A 505 -3.00 -3.90 16.38
N LEU A 506 -3.57 -4.95 16.97
CA LEU A 506 -5.00 -5.25 16.85
C LEU A 506 -5.87 -4.15 17.46
N ALA A 507 -5.46 -3.60 18.60
CA ALA A 507 -6.16 -2.50 19.24
C ALA A 507 -6.09 -1.22 18.39
N LEU A 508 -4.93 -0.93 17.79
CA LEU A 508 -4.75 0.21 16.87
C LEU A 508 -5.63 0.09 15.63
N ILE A 509 -5.66 -1.09 14.99
CA ILE A 509 -6.55 -1.36 13.85
C ILE A 509 -8.01 -1.20 14.26
N GLY A 510 -8.41 -1.85 15.37
CA GLY A 510 -9.78 -1.79 15.87
C GLY A 510 -10.24 -0.36 16.16
N ARG A 511 -9.33 0.46 16.70
CA ARG A 511 -9.55 1.89 16.94
C ARG A 511 -9.74 2.66 15.64
N GLY A 512 -8.82 2.56 14.68
CA GLY A 512 -8.92 3.28 13.40
C GLY A 512 -10.19 2.94 12.61
N VAL A 513 -10.53 1.65 12.56
CA VAL A 513 -11.78 1.18 11.95
C VAL A 513 -13.00 1.77 12.68
N SER A 514 -12.99 1.83 14.01
CA SER A 514 -14.17 2.27 14.79
C SER A 514 -14.58 3.73 14.54
N PHE A 515 -13.61 4.63 14.29
CA PHE A 515 -13.88 6.05 14.04
C PHE A 515 -14.51 6.29 12.67
N GLU A 516 -13.93 5.70 11.63
CA GLU A 516 -14.43 5.80 10.25
C GLU A 516 -15.86 5.24 10.11
N PHE A 517 -16.14 4.13 10.79
CA PHE A 517 -17.48 3.53 10.80
C PHE A 517 -18.53 4.35 11.57
N ARG A 518 -18.13 5.11 12.61
CA ARG A 518 -19.06 5.97 13.36
C ARG A 518 -19.46 7.21 12.59
N GLY A 519 -18.55 7.81 11.81
CA GLY A 519 -18.87 8.94 10.93
C GLY A 519 -20.02 8.62 9.96
N GLN A 520 -20.08 7.38 9.48
CA GLN A 520 -21.07 6.96 8.49
C GLN A 520 -22.44 6.54 9.08
N LYS A 521 -22.51 6.11 10.34
CA LYS A 521 -23.78 5.70 11.00
C LYS A 521 -24.69 6.90 11.29
N ILE A 522 -24.12 8.10 11.41
CA ILE A 522 -24.84 9.35 11.66
C ILE A 522 -25.69 9.76 10.45
N GLN A 523 -25.29 9.41 9.23
CA GLN A 523 -26.05 9.71 8.01
C GLN A 523 -27.34 8.87 7.88
N LYS A 524 -27.43 7.71 8.55
CA LYS A 524 -28.62 6.84 8.53
C LYS A 524 -29.69 7.22 9.55
N LEU A 525 -29.32 7.85 10.67
CA LEU A 525 -30.27 8.16 11.76
C LEU A 525 -31.12 9.41 11.50
N GLY A 526 -30.83 10.19 10.45
CA GLY A 526 -31.71 11.24 9.92
C GLY A 526 -32.81 10.74 8.98
N SER A 527 -32.82 9.46 8.60
CA SER A 527 -33.79 8.89 7.66
C SER A 527 -34.39 7.58 8.19
N LYS A 528 -35.48 7.77 8.95
CA LYS A 528 -36.54 6.81 9.28
C LYS A 528 -36.21 5.64 10.24
N HIS A 529 -37.14 5.49 11.18
CA HIS A 529 -37.26 4.46 12.19
C HIS A 529 -37.24 3.03 11.62
N GLY A 530 -36.67 2.11 12.40
CA GLY A 530 -37.11 0.71 12.41
C GLY A 530 -36.03 -0.34 12.13
N ILE A 531 -35.71 -1.09 13.20
CA ILE A 531 -35.24 -2.49 13.21
C ILE A 531 -33.71 -2.73 13.16
N GLY A 532 -33.17 -3.17 14.31
CA GLY A 532 -32.53 -4.48 14.41
C GLY A 532 -31.00 -4.56 14.47
N SER A 533 -30.48 -4.53 15.71
CA SER A 533 -29.42 -5.41 16.26
C SER A 533 -28.03 -5.47 15.63
N PHE A 534 -27.02 -5.06 16.41
CA PHE A 534 -26.04 -5.95 17.07
C PHE A 534 -25.18 -5.08 18.01
N SER A 535 -25.38 -5.24 19.32
CA SER A 535 -24.48 -4.71 20.34
C SER A 535 -24.47 -5.71 21.47
N LEU A 536 -23.32 -6.32 21.70
CA LEU A 536 -23.03 -7.00 22.96
C LEU A 536 -23.05 -5.93 24.06
N VAL A 537 -24.10 -5.94 24.86
CA VAL A 537 -24.19 -5.25 26.15
C VAL A 537 -24.59 -6.32 27.17
N VAL A 538 -23.70 -6.61 28.11
CA VAL A 538 -24.07 -7.32 29.33
C VAL A 538 -24.90 -6.37 30.20
N TYR A 539 -26.08 -6.87 30.56
CA TYR A 539 -27.12 -6.42 31.49
C TYR A 539 -26.60 -5.75 32.79
N TYR A 540 -27.34 -4.90 33.53
CA TYR A 540 -28.75 -4.93 33.92
C TYR A 540 -29.32 -3.50 34.12
N ARG A 541 -30.63 -3.35 33.90
CA ARG A 541 -31.44 -2.14 34.09
C ARG A 541 -32.50 -2.44 35.13
N HIS A 542 -32.61 -1.64 36.20
CA HIS A 542 -33.88 -1.48 36.92
C HIS A 542 -34.04 -0.05 37.48
N SER A 543 -35.18 0.53 37.11
CA SER A 543 -36.00 1.43 37.94
C SER A 543 -35.54 2.88 38.18
N TYR A 544 -35.69 3.78 37.21
CA TYR A 544 -35.86 5.23 37.46
C TYR A 544 -36.60 5.92 36.31
N TRP A 545 -37.94 5.79 36.26
CA TRP A 545 -38.81 6.55 35.33
C TRP A 545 -40.14 6.95 35.99
N ALA A 546 -40.09 7.46 37.24
CA ALA A 546 -41.30 7.88 37.96
C ALA A 546 -41.20 9.26 38.64
N TYR A 547 -40.18 10.08 38.37
CA TYR A 547 -39.92 11.26 39.20
C TYR A 547 -39.86 12.63 38.50
N TYR A 548 -40.00 12.70 37.18
CA TYR A 548 -39.94 13.99 36.48
C TYR A 548 -41.04 14.06 35.41
N PHE A 549 -41.87 15.11 35.48
CA PHE A 549 -42.90 15.57 34.54
C PHE A 549 -44.37 15.11 34.74
N PRO A 550 -45.11 15.70 35.72
CA PRO A 550 -46.56 15.56 35.85
C PRO A 550 -47.39 16.49 34.93
N HIS A 551 -46.78 17.45 34.21
CA HIS A 551 -47.53 18.57 33.60
C HIS A 551 -47.79 18.48 32.08
N TRP A 552 -47.35 17.42 31.41
CA TRP A 552 -47.44 17.29 29.94
C TRP A 552 -48.50 16.27 29.45
N GLN A 553 -49.42 15.85 30.31
CA GLN A 553 -50.48 14.88 29.97
C GLN A 553 -51.87 15.50 29.70
N LYS A 554 -52.06 16.83 29.83
CA LYS A 554 -53.38 17.47 29.67
C LYS A 554 -53.66 18.13 28.32
N GLU A 555 -52.65 18.40 27.47
CA GLU A 555 -52.89 19.08 26.18
C GLU A 555 -53.03 18.15 24.95
N CYS A 556 -52.69 16.86 25.04
CA CYS A 556 -52.78 15.95 23.88
C CYS A 556 -54.09 15.12 23.80
N ARG A 557 -55.17 15.51 24.49
CA ARG A 557 -56.48 14.81 24.40
C ARG A 557 -57.59 15.54 23.64
N SER A 558 -57.34 16.70 23.02
CA SER A 558 -58.39 17.40 22.24
C SER A 558 -58.18 17.45 20.72
N ILE A 559 -57.20 16.74 20.15
CA ILE A 559 -57.03 16.64 18.70
C ILE A 559 -57.01 15.16 18.31
N LYS A 560 -58.17 14.51 18.46
CA LYS A 560 -58.61 13.29 17.77
C LYS A 560 -60.11 13.11 18.03
N LYS A 561 -60.90 13.92 17.34
CA LYS A 561 -62.21 13.57 16.79
C LYS A 561 -62.29 14.12 15.38
#